data_AF-A0A7W9J0J7-F1
#
_entry.id   AF-A0A7W9J0J7-F1
#
_cell.length_a   1.000
_cell.length_b   1.000
_cell.length_c   1.000
_cell.angle_alpha   90.00
_cell.angle_beta   90.00
_cell.angle_gamma   90.00
#
_symmetry.space_group_name_H-M   'P 1'
#
loop_
_entity.id
_entity.type
_entity.pdbx_description
1 polymer ?
#
loop_
_entity_poly.entity_id
_entity_poly.type
_entity_poly.pdbx_seq_one_letter_code
_entity_poly.pdbx_strand_id
1 'polypeptide(L)'
;MTTPARQREAERVDQVFHVALSQIGLASLEEALALWQSIPPASMARVRTTWLNRATRALRGRRSEARSLGRAYYRLARALRTGSTIADPNKPEPATITLDVLREEFEALLPRPAGQDTDSGSNEIPVEHLSGLAADAERQEREAEREAELVLDALGPTNLGRLFGDLDGKLPYDDIETARAEAYRQAGARQGAAFERLVLNGARAELWTAMEHDERALGYARFSTTGTPCGWCAMLISRGAVYKSAKTAEYADGDKYHDNCHCEALPVFTDEQYDSDPKYALNRQYADEWPKVTRGLSGKAAVSAWRRYIRQQQRAEAQAAKATPTTNVQEA
;
A
#
# COMPACT_ATOMS: atom_id res chain seq x y z
N MET A 1 28.97 5.59 -3.91
CA MET A 1 27.76 6.25 -4.46
C MET A 1 27.42 5.58 -5.77
N THR A 2 26.14 5.30 -6.03
CA THR A 2 25.70 4.67 -7.28
C THR A 2 25.68 5.68 -8.41
N THR A 3 25.67 5.20 -9.66
CA THR A 3 25.75 6.09 -10.82
C THR A 3 24.41 6.81 -11.05
N PRO A 4 24.41 8.00 -11.71
CA PRO A 4 23.16 8.68 -12.08
C PRO A 4 22.22 7.81 -12.94
N ALA A 5 22.77 6.87 -13.72
CA ALA A 5 21.97 5.91 -14.49
C ALA A 5 21.21 4.95 -13.57
N ARG A 6 21.86 4.37 -12.55
CA ARG A 6 21.20 3.51 -11.56
C ARG A 6 20.17 4.26 -10.71
N GLN A 7 20.42 5.54 -10.40
CA GLN A 7 19.44 6.38 -9.69
C GLN A 7 18.15 6.55 -10.49
N ARG A 8 18.25 6.95 -11.77
CA ARG A 8 17.10 7.08 -12.68
C ARG A 8 16.38 5.75 -12.91
N GLU A 9 17.11 4.65 -12.95
CA GLU A 9 16.52 3.32 -13.03
C GLU A 9 15.73 2.99 -11.76
N ALA A 10 16.28 3.24 -10.57
CA ALA A 10 15.57 3.01 -9.32
C ALA A 10 14.28 3.83 -9.24
N GLU A 11 14.28 5.08 -9.70
CA GLU A 11 13.08 5.93 -9.79
C GLU A 11 12.02 5.35 -10.74
N ARG A 12 12.41 4.77 -11.88
CA ARG A 12 11.49 4.06 -12.78
C ARG A 12 10.94 2.79 -12.12
N VAL A 13 11.80 2.00 -11.46
CA VAL A 13 11.40 0.79 -10.73
C VAL A 13 10.38 1.12 -9.64
N ASP A 14 10.57 2.22 -8.90
CA ASP A 14 9.60 2.73 -7.92
C ASP A 14 8.23 2.96 -8.58
N GLN A 15 8.18 3.69 -9.69
CA GLN A 15 6.92 3.97 -10.39
C GLN A 15 6.22 2.69 -10.90
N VAL A 16 6.99 1.79 -11.53
CA VAL A 16 6.47 0.52 -12.06
C VAL A 16 5.92 -0.35 -10.93
N PHE A 17 6.63 -0.43 -9.79
CA PHE A 17 6.19 -1.17 -8.61
C PHE A 17 4.83 -0.67 -8.10
N HIS A 18 4.66 0.65 -7.95
CA HIS A 18 3.40 1.20 -7.44
C HIS A 18 2.23 1.04 -8.42
N VAL A 19 2.48 1.10 -9.72
CA VAL A 19 1.47 0.79 -10.74
C VAL A 19 1.05 -0.67 -10.64
N ALA A 20 2.00 -1.60 -10.58
CA ALA A 20 1.73 -3.03 -10.46
C ALA A 20 0.99 -3.36 -9.14
N LEU A 21 1.42 -2.78 -8.03
CA LEU A 21 0.76 -2.98 -6.73
C LEU A 21 -0.67 -2.41 -6.72
N SER A 22 -0.90 -1.26 -7.37
CA SER A 22 -2.24 -0.69 -7.54
C SER A 22 -3.15 -1.58 -8.41
N GLN A 23 -2.60 -2.23 -9.44
CA GLN A 23 -3.33 -3.20 -10.26
C GLN A 23 -3.72 -4.45 -9.45
N ILE A 24 -2.83 -4.95 -8.60
CA ILE A 24 -3.15 -6.04 -7.66
C ILE A 24 -4.27 -5.62 -6.69
N GLY A 25 -4.21 -4.39 -6.17
CA GLY A 25 -5.26 -3.83 -5.31
C GLY A 25 -6.63 -3.79 -5.99
N LEU A 26 -6.69 -3.24 -7.21
CA LEU A 26 -7.92 -3.19 -8.00
C LEU A 26 -8.48 -4.58 -8.30
N ALA A 27 -7.64 -5.52 -8.76
CA ALA A 27 -8.06 -6.89 -9.03
C ALA A 27 -8.59 -7.59 -7.77
N SER A 28 -8.00 -7.28 -6.61
CA SER A 28 -8.46 -7.81 -5.31
C SER A 28 -9.81 -7.23 -4.88
N LEU A 29 -10.05 -5.95 -5.15
CA LEU A 29 -11.34 -5.31 -4.90
C LEU A 29 -12.44 -5.92 -5.78
N GLU A 30 -12.17 -6.11 -7.08
CA GLU A 30 -13.10 -6.76 -8.01
C GLU A 30 -13.45 -8.19 -7.56
N GLU A 31 -12.44 -8.97 -7.16
CA GLU A 31 -12.62 -10.33 -6.67
C GLU A 31 -13.42 -10.39 -5.35
N ALA A 32 -13.14 -9.48 -4.42
CA ALA A 32 -13.88 -9.36 -3.16
C ALA A 32 -15.36 -9.00 -3.41
N LEU A 33 -15.63 -8.05 -4.32
CA LEU A 33 -16.99 -7.67 -4.70
C LEU A 33 -17.73 -8.82 -5.38
N ALA A 34 -17.07 -9.59 -6.25
CA ALA A 34 -17.66 -10.77 -6.88
C ALA A 34 -18.00 -11.87 -5.85
N LEU A 35 -17.12 -12.09 -4.88
CA LEU A 35 -17.38 -13.00 -3.76
C LEU A 35 -18.56 -12.52 -2.90
N TRP A 36 -18.63 -11.22 -2.63
CA TRP A 36 -19.73 -10.61 -1.88
C TRP A 36 -21.08 -10.79 -2.59
N GLN A 37 -21.13 -10.43 -3.88
CA GLN A 37 -22.33 -10.56 -4.72
C GLN A 37 -22.83 -12.00 -4.84
N SER A 38 -21.97 -12.99 -4.59
CA SER A 38 -22.38 -14.40 -4.56
C SER A 38 -23.14 -14.83 -3.30
N ILE A 39 -23.23 -13.98 -2.26
CA ILE A 39 -23.97 -14.26 -1.02
C ILE A 39 -25.46 -14.01 -1.26
N PRO A 40 -26.33 -15.04 -1.19
CA PRO A 40 -27.77 -14.84 -1.25
C PRO A 40 -28.26 -14.19 0.06
N PRO A 41 -28.99 -13.06 0.02
CA PRO A 41 -29.48 -12.36 1.21
C PRO A 41 -30.25 -13.26 2.19
N ALA A 42 -31.02 -14.22 1.68
CA ALA A 42 -31.85 -15.12 2.47
C ALA A 42 -31.10 -16.35 3.07
N SER A 43 -29.80 -16.53 2.79
CA SER A 43 -29.07 -17.76 3.15
C SER A 43 -27.73 -17.52 3.85
N MET A 44 -27.54 -16.35 4.46
CA MET A 44 -26.25 -15.88 4.96
C MET A 44 -25.60 -16.81 6.00
N ALA A 45 -26.36 -17.26 7.00
CA ALA A 45 -25.83 -18.17 8.02
C ALA A 45 -25.36 -19.51 7.41
N ARG A 46 -26.08 -20.01 6.40
CA ARG A 46 -25.76 -21.26 5.70
C ARG A 46 -24.50 -21.15 4.84
N VAL A 47 -24.24 -19.98 4.25
CA VAL A 47 -23.11 -19.78 3.32
C VAL A 47 -21.84 -19.25 4.01
N ARG A 48 -21.88 -18.87 5.29
CA ARG A 48 -20.76 -18.28 6.03
C ARG A 48 -19.44 -19.03 5.84
N THR A 49 -19.40 -20.31 6.21
CA THR A 49 -18.16 -21.11 6.19
C THR A 49 -17.62 -21.25 4.76
N THR A 50 -18.49 -21.52 3.79
CA THR A 50 -18.09 -21.64 2.38
C THR A 50 -17.59 -20.31 1.82
N TRP A 51 -18.25 -19.20 2.14
CA TRP A 51 -17.82 -17.86 1.74
C TRP A 51 -16.46 -17.51 2.35
N LEU A 52 -16.29 -17.71 3.66
CA LEU A 52 -15.05 -17.38 4.36
C LEU A 52 -13.87 -18.18 3.78
N ASN A 53 -14.05 -19.49 3.54
CA ASN A 53 -13.02 -20.32 2.92
C ASN A 53 -12.63 -19.84 1.51
N ARG A 54 -13.60 -19.39 0.71
CA ARG A 54 -13.33 -18.84 -0.63
C ARG A 54 -12.62 -17.48 -0.54
N ALA A 55 -13.07 -16.60 0.34
CA ALA A 55 -12.51 -15.28 0.54
C ALA A 55 -11.08 -15.35 1.07
N THR A 56 -10.81 -16.15 2.10
CA THR A 56 -9.45 -16.31 2.65
C THR A 56 -8.51 -16.94 1.62
N ARG A 57 -8.98 -17.91 0.81
CA ARG A 57 -8.15 -18.49 -0.26
C ARG A 57 -7.80 -17.46 -1.33
N ALA A 58 -8.78 -16.70 -1.82
CA ALA A 58 -8.56 -15.62 -2.79
C ALA A 58 -7.57 -14.58 -2.25
N LEU A 59 -7.77 -14.16 -0.99
CA LEU A 59 -6.91 -13.20 -0.31
C LEU A 59 -5.47 -13.70 -0.22
N ARG A 60 -5.25 -14.96 0.19
CA ARG A 60 -3.90 -15.55 0.27
C ARG A 60 -3.19 -15.54 -1.09
N GLY A 61 -3.90 -15.84 -2.17
CA GLY A 61 -3.36 -15.78 -3.53
C GLY A 61 -2.86 -14.37 -3.89
N ARG A 62 -3.75 -13.38 -3.82
CA ARG A 62 -3.44 -11.97 -4.13
C ARG A 62 -2.39 -11.36 -3.21
N ARG A 63 -2.44 -11.71 -1.93
CA ARG A 63 -1.44 -11.26 -0.95
C ARG A 63 -0.07 -11.86 -1.25
N SER A 64 0.01 -13.12 -1.66
CA SER A 64 1.27 -13.75 -2.10
C SER A 64 1.87 -13.05 -3.32
N GLU A 65 1.02 -12.67 -4.30
CA GLU A 65 1.44 -11.84 -5.45
C GLU A 65 2.03 -10.50 -4.96
N ALA A 66 1.32 -9.76 -4.11
CA ALA A 66 1.79 -8.49 -3.55
C ALA A 66 3.10 -8.62 -2.77
N ARG A 67 3.23 -9.66 -1.94
CA ARG A 67 4.46 -9.94 -1.16
C ARG A 67 5.65 -10.21 -2.07
N SER A 68 5.46 -11.05 -3.08
CA SER A 68 6.51 -11.40 -4.04
C SER A 68 6.97 -10.16 -4.79
N LEU A 69 6.02 -9.32 -5.24
CA LEU A 69 6.30 -8.06 -5.90
C LEU A 69 7.09 -7.11 -4.99
N GLY A 70 6.67 -6.94 -3.73
CA GLY A 70 7.35 -6.09 -2.74
C GLY A 70 8.79 -6.54 -2.44
N ARG A 71 9.01 -7.85 -2.31
CA ARG A 71 10.35 -8.43 -2.10
C ARG A 71 11.26 -8.22 -3.31
N ALA A 72 10.79 -8.52 -4.52
CA ALA A 72 11.57 -8.33 -5.74
C ALA A 72 11.90 -6.84 -5.97
N TYR A 73 10.92 -5.96 -5.76
CA TYR A 73 11.11 -4.52 -5.78
C TYR A 73 12.19 -4.07 -4.79
N TYR A 74 12.11 -4.46 -3.52
CA TYR A 74 13.07 -4.02 -2.51
C TYR A 74 14.49 -4.46 -2.87
N ARG A 75 14.66 -5.70 -3.32
CA ARG A 75 15.96 -6.26 -3.75
C ARG A 75 16.55 -5.47 -4.92
N LEU A 76 15.78 -5.21 -5.97
CA LEU A 76 16.23 -4.45 -7.13
C LEU A 76 16.50 -2.98 -6.79
N ALA A 77 15.57 -2.31 -6.11
CA ALA A 77 15.71 -0.91 -5.73
C ALA A 77 16.92 -0.69 -4.82
N ARG A 78 17.14 -1.59 -3.84
CA ARG A 78 18.32 -1.55 -2.98
C ARG A 78 19.60 -1.74 -3.80
N ALA A 79 19.68 -2.74 -4.67
CA ALA A 79 20.86 -2.96 -5.53
C ALA A 79 21.21 -1.73 -6.37
N LEU A 80 20.21 -1.07 -6.95
CA LEU A 80 20.40 0.14 -7.74
C LEU A 80 20.81 1.36 -6.89
N ARG A 81 20.32 1.48 -5.66
CA ARG A 81 20.58 2.62 -4.76
C ARG A 81 21.87 2.47 -3.95
N THR A 82 22.25 1.25 -3.57
CA THR A 82 23.39 0.98 -2.65
C THR A 82 24.53 0.21 -3.31
N GLY A 83 24.28 -0.49 -4.42
CA GLY A 83 25.23 -1.40 -5.04
C GLY A 83 25.25 -2.81 -4.45
N SER A 84 24.36 -3.14 -3.50
CA SER A 84 24.21 -4.47 -2.91
C SER A 84 22.73 -4.80 -2.69
N THR A 85 22.38 -6.08 -2.72
CA THR A 85 21.00 -6.56 -2.47
C THR A 85 20.91 -7.38 -1.19
N ILE A 86 19.72 -7.81 -0.83
CA ILE A 86 19.46 -8.75 0.27
C ILE A 86 19.03 -10.10 -0.29
N ALA A 87 19.31 -11.16 0.47
CA ALA A 87 18.87 -12.51 0.11
C ALA A 87 17.33 -12.62 0.12
N ASP A 88 16.75 -13.34 -0.85
CA ASP A 88 15.38 -13.82 -0.79
C ASP A 88 15.26 -14.89 0.32
N PRO A 89 14.42 -14.67 1.35
CA PRO A 89 14.20 -15.66 2.41
C PRO A 89 13.71 -17.03 1.91
N ASN A 90 13.14 -17.10 0.70
CA ASN A 90 12.55 -18.31 0.15
C ASN A 90 13.49 -19.08 -0.79
N LYS A 91 14.69 -18.56 -1.06
CA LYS A 91 15.65 -19.17 -1.98
C LYS A 91 17.03 -19.28 -1.34
N PRO A 92 17.75 -20.40 -1.55
CA PRO A 92 19.18 -20.43 -1.26
C PRO A 92 19.90 -19.57 -2.31
N GLU A 93 20.37 -18.39 -1.92
CA GLU A 93 21.05 -17.49 -2.84
C GLU A 93 22.58 -17.67 -2.84
N PRO A 94 23.23 -17.53 -4.02
CA PRO A 94 24.68 -17.34 -4.09
C PRO A 94 25.09 -16.05 -3.36
N ALA A 95 26.37 -15.94 -3.00
CA ALA A 95 26.92 -14.74 -2.36
C ALA A 95 26.85 -13.49 -3.25
N THR A 96 26.68 -13.67 -4.56
CA THR A 96 26.55 -12.60 -5.57
C THR A 96 25.45 -12.93 -6.57
N ILE A 97 24.76 -11.89 -7.06
CA ILE A 97 23.74 -11.96 -8.09
C ILE A 97 23.98 -10.86 -9.14
N THR A 98 23.38 -10.90 -10.33
CA THR A 98 23.50 -9.79 -11.28
C THR A 98 22.27 -8.88 -11.24
N LEU A 99 22.43 -7.62 -11.69
CA LEU A 99 21.28 -6.73 -11.87
C LEU A 99 20.28 -7.29 -12.88
N ASP A 100 20.74 -8.00 -13.92
CA ASP A 100 19.85 -8.60 -14.91
C ASP A 100 18.94 -9.66 -14.29
N VAL A 101 19.46 -10.51 -13.40
CA VAL A 101 18.61 -11.47 -12.68
C VAL A 101 17.61 -10.74 -11.76
N LEU A 102 18.02 -9.69 -11.05
CA LEU A 102 17.11 -8.91 -10.21
C LEU A 102 16.01 -8.20 -11.01
N ARG A 103 16.33 -7.73 -12.22
CA ARG A 103 15.37 -7.16 -13.18
C ARG A 103 14.39 -8.23 -13.65
N GLU A 104 14.88 -9.38 -14.09
CA GLU A 104 14.05 -10.52 -14.53
C GLU A 104 13.10 -10.98 -13.42
N GLU A 105 13.58 -11.09 -12.18
CA GLU A 105 12.74 -11.46 -11.03
C GLU A 105 11.64 -10.44 -10.74
N PHE A 106 11.92 -9.14 -10.90
CA PHE A 106 10.92 -8.09 -10.74
C PHE A 106 9.94 -8.04 -11.92
N GLU A 107 10.45 -8.09 -13.14
CA GLU A 107 9.66 -8.03 -14.38
C GLU A 107 8.71 -9.22 -14.53
N ALA A 108 9.12 -10.42 -14.09
CA ALA A 108 8.28 -11.62 -14.09
C ALA A 108 7.01 -11.48 -13.21
N LEU A 109 6.98 -10.53 -12.29
CA LEU A 109 5.86 -10.27 -11.38
C LEU A 109 4.97 -9.12 -11.85
N LEU A 110 5.29 -8.45 -12.96
CA LEU A 110 4.51 -7.35 -13.49
C LEU A 110 3.28 -7.86 -14.26
N PRO A 111 2.07 -7.29 -14.06
CA PRO A 111 0.87 -7.70 -14.79
C PRO A 111 0.93 -7.48 -16.31
N ARG A 112 1.89 -6.68 -16.80
CA ARG A 112 2.20 -6.49 -18.22
C ARG A 112 3.72 -6.29 -18.34
N PRO A 113 4.42 -6.91 -19.31
CA PRO A 113 5.86 -6.73 -19.44
C PRO A 113 6.16 -5.25 -19.68
N ALA A 114 7.01 -4.67 -18.84
CA ALA A 114 7.57 -3.35 -19.07
C ALA A 114 8.52 -3.44 -20.28
N GLY A 115 8.55 -2.39 -21.12
CA GLY A 115 9.49 -2.32 -22.24
C GLY A 115 10.93 -2.43 -21.75
N GLN A 116 11.73 -3.24 -22.44
CA GLN A 116 13.14 -3.48 -22.13
C GLN A 116 13.98 -2.24 -22.44
N ASP A 117 14.45 -1.55 -21.40
CA ASP A 117 15.61 -0.66 -21.48
C ASP A 117 16.72 -1.29 -20.64
N THR A 118 17.39 -2.29 -21.20
CA THR A 118 18.48 -3.00 -20.53
C THR A 118 19.81 -2.32 -20.84
N ASP A 119 20.37 -1.61 -19.86
CA ASP A 119 21.82 -1.43 -19.78
C ASP A 119 22.41 -2.78 -19.33
N SER A 120 22.89 -3.56 -20.29
CA SER A 120 23.53 -4.87 -20.12
C SER A 120 24.94 -4.69 -19.52
N GLY A 121 24.99 -4.28 -18.26
CA GLY A 121 26.22 -4.23 -17.48
C GLY A 121 26.24 -5.38 -16.49
N SER A 122 26.91 -6.49 -16.82
CA SER A 122 27.17 -7.58 -15.89
C SER A 122 28.09 -7.10 -14.76
N ASN A 123 27.49 -6.58 -13.69
CA ASN A 123 28.16 -6.28 -12.45
C ASN A 123 27.58 -7.21 -11.39
N GLU A 124 28.41 -8.09 -10.86
CA GLU A 124 28.07 -8.85 -9.67
C GLU A 124 27.69 -7.89 -8.53
N ILE A 125 26.52 -8.13 -7.96
CA ILE A 125 25.93 -7.43 -6.84
C ILE A 125 26.06 -8.34 -5.62
N PRO A 126 26.76 -7.93 -4.55
CA PRO A 126 26.81 -8.69 -3.32
C PRO A 126 25.42 -8.91 -2.72
N VAL A 127 25.15 -10.13 -2.28
CA VAL A 127 23.93 -10.52 -1.56
C VAL A 127 24.21 -10.50 -0.06
N GLU A 128 23.47 -9.69 0.67
CA GLU A 128 23.58 -9.58 2.13
C GLU A 128 22.51 -10.40 2.84
N HIS A 129 22.94 -11.13 3.87
CA HIS A 129 22.02 -11.84 4.77
C HIS A 129 21.71 -10.96 5.97
N LEU A 130 20.48 -10.46 6.04
CA LEU A 130 20.00 -9.69 7.18
C LEU A 130 19.54 -10.63 8.29
N SER A 131 20.17 -10.54 9.46
CA SER A 131 19.85 -11.35 10.63
C SER A 131 18.40 -11.16 11.06
N GLY A 132 17.65 -12.23 11.28
CA GLY A 132 16.26 -12.16 11.76
C GLY A 132 15.20 -11.85 10.68
N LEU A 133 15.57 -11.33 9.51
CA LEU A 133 14.64 -10.95 8.45
C LEU A 133 13.66 -12.08 8.07
N ALA A 134 14.18 -13.28 7.81
CA ALA A 134 13.34 -14.41 7.39
C ALA A 134 12.34 -14.84 8.48
N ALA A 135 12.80 -14.90 9.74
CA ALA A 135 11.96 -15.28 10.88
C ALA A 135 10.86 -14.23 11.15
N ASP A 136 11.20 -12.96 10.97
CA ASP A 136 10.28 -11.84 11.13
C ASP A 136 9.24 -11.79 10.02
N ALA A 137 9.66 -11.95 8.77
CA ALA A 137 8.76 -12.02 7.62
C ALA A 137 7.76 -13.19 7.77
N GLU A 138 8.23 -14.35 8.23
CA GLU A 138 7.35 -15.51 8.48
C GLU A 138 6.38 -15.26 9.65
N ARG A 139 6.84 -14.62 10.74
CA ARG A 139 5.98 -14.23 11.85
C ARG A 139 4.88 -13.27 11.40
N GLN A 140 5.24 -12.23 10.65
CA GLN A 140 4.31 -11.23 10.13
C GLN A 140 3.27 -11.89 9.22
N GLU A 141 3.65 -12.86 8.40
CA GLU A 141 2.68 -13.56 7.56
C GLU A 141 1.69 -14.38 8.38
N ARG A 142 2.15 -15.12 9.39
CA ARG A 142 1.25 -15.85 10.30
C ARG A 142 0.28 -14.92 11.04
N GLU A 143 0.74 -13.72 11.40
CA GLU A 143 -0.11 -12.69 12.03
C GLU A 143 -1.15 -12.15 11.04
N ALA A 144 -0.75 -11.87 9.81
CA ALA A 144 -1.64 -11.38 8.76
C ALA A 144 -2.70 -12.40 8.36
N GLU A 145 -2.38 -13.70 8.32
CA GLU A 145 -3.37 -14.75 8.06
C GLU A 145 -4.46 -14.79 9.15
N ARG A 146 -4.06 -14.67 10.43
CA ARG A 146 -5.02 -14.58 11.55
C ARG A 146 -5.86 -13.31 11.48
N GLU A 147 -5.24 -12.17 11.17
CA GLU A 147 -5.98 -10.91 10.97
C GLU A 147 -7.02 -11.06 9.85
N ALA A 148 -6.62 -11.63 8.71
CA ALA A 148 -7.49 -11.79 7.55
C ALA A 148 -8.73 -12.63 7.87
N GLU A 149 -8.57 -13.77 8.55
CA GLU A 149 -9.70 -14.61 8.95
C GLU A 149 -10.65 -13.86 9.90
N LEU A 150 -10.12 -13.16 10.90
CA LEU A 150 -10.92 -12.38 11.85
C LEU A 150 -11.67 -11.23 11.16
N VAL A 151 -10.98 -10.45 10.33
CA VAL A 151 -11.56 -9.28 9.64
C VAL A 151 -12.60 -9.72 8.62
N LEU A 152 -12.31 -10.75 7.81
CA LEU A 152 -13.26 -11.23 6.81
C LEU A 152 -14.49 -11.85 7.45
N ASP A 153 -14.35 -12.61 8.54
CA ASP A 153 -15.51 -13.15 9.26
C ASP A 153 -16.35 -12.03 9.88
N ALA A 154 -15.70 -11.03 10.47
CA ALA A 154 -16.36 -9.88 11.09
C ALA A 154 -17.09 -8.98 10.08
N LEU A 155 -16.58 -8.86 8.85
CA LEU A 155 -17.20 -8.04 7.79
C LEU A 155 -18.07 -8.85 6.82
N GLY A 156 -18.04 -10.19 6.94
CA GLY A 156 -18.72 -11.13 6.06
C GLY A 156 -20.22 -11.30 6.32
N PRO A 157 -20.81 -12.45 5.93
CA PRO A 157 -22.24 -12.73 6.03
C PRO A 157 -22.83 -12.55 7.44
N THR A 158 -22.05 -12.78 8.50
CA THR A 158 -22.50 -12.60 9.89
C THR A 158 -22.88 -11.15 10.18
N ASN A 159 -22.06 -10.19 9.74
CA ASN A 159 -22.35 -8.77 9.93
C ASN A 159 -23.56 -8.33 9.12
N LEU A 160 -23.73 -8.83 7.90
CA LEU A 160 -24.91 -8.53 7.10
C LEU A 160 -26.20 -9.09 7.74
N GLY A 161 -26.14 -10.30 8.31
CA GLY A 161 -27.25 -10.86 9.09
C GLY A 161 -27.66 -9.98 10.26
N ARG A 162 -26.68 -9.45 11.01
CA ARG A 162 -26.93 -8.48 12.08
C ARG A 162 -27.56 -7.19 11.53
N LEU A 163 -27.03 -6.63 10.44
CA LEU A 163 -27.56 -5.40 9.82
C LEU A 163 -29.02 -5.56 9.37
N PHE A 164 -29.40 -6.71 8.81
CA PHE A 164 -30.79 -6.96 8.44
C PHE A 164 -31.69 -7.13 9.66
N GLY A 165 -31.25 -7.88 10.68
CA GLY A 165 -32.00 -7.99 11.93
C GLY A 165 -32.21 -6.63 12.63
N ASP A 166 -31.25 -5.70 12.50
CA ASP A 166 -31.38 -4.34 13.02
C ASP A 166 -32.38 -3.48 12.23
N LEU A 167 -32.71 -3.82 10.99
CA LEU A 167 -33.71 -3.12 10.16
C LEU A 167 -35.12 -3.70 10.33
N ASP A 168 -35.21 -5.00 10.59
CA ASP A 168 -36.46 -5.73 10.71
C ASP A 168 -37.35 -5.14 11.83
N GLY A 169 -38.61 -4.85 11.48
CA GLY A 169 -39.59 -4.28 12.41
C GLY A 169 -39.42 -2.78 12.69
N LYS A 170 -38.43 -2.10 12.11
CA LYS A 170 -38.21 -0.64 12.28
C LYS A 170 -38.72 0.21 11.11
N LEU A 171 -38.98 -0.40 9.97
CA LEU A 171 -39.40 0.29 8.74
C LEU A 171 -40.68 -0.33 8.17
N PRO A 172 -41.51 0.47 7.48
CA PRO A 172 -42.59 -0.05 6.64
C PRO A 172 -42.07 -1.06 5.60
N TYR A 173 -42.94 -1.96 5.16
CA TYR A 173 -42.59 -3.02 4.21
C TYR A 173 -41.99 -2.48 2.90
N ASP A 174 -42.49 -1.36 2.37
CA ASP A 174 -41.97 -0.80 1.11
C ASP A 174 -40.58 -0.17 1.25
N ASP A 175 -40.22 0.28 2.47
CA ASP A 175 -38.93 0.91 2.75
C ASP A 175 -37.84 -0.12 3.15
N ILE A 176 -38.24 -1.28 3.67
CA ILE A 176 -37.30 -2.27 4.22
C ILE A 176 -36.39 -2.87 3.14
N GLU A 177 -36.92 -3.13 1.95
CA GLU A 177 -36.15 -3.73 0.86
C GLU A 177 -35.11 -2.73 0.32
N THR A 178 -35.46 -1.45 0.22
CA THR A 178 -34.52 -0.39 -0.13
C THR A 178 -33.42 -0.26 0.92
N ALA A 179 -33.78 -0.27 2.21
CA ALA A 179 -32.82 -0.18 3.30
C ALA A 179 -31.88 -1.41 3.34
N ARG A 180 -32.41 -2.62 3.13
CA ARG A 180 -31.62 -3.85 3.04
C ARG A 180 -30.67 -3.84 1.84
N ALA A 181 -31.13 -3.37 0.68
CA ALA A 181 -30.28 -3.23 -0.50
C ALA A 181 -29.12 -2.25 -0.27
N GLU A 182 -29.36 -1.12 0.41
CA GLU A 182 -28.31 -0.18 0.78
C GLU A 182 -27.35 -0.78 1.82
N ALA A 183 -27.85 -1.44 2.86
CA ALA A 183 -27.01 -2.11 3.85
C ALA A 183 -26.13 -3.19 3.21
N TYR A 184 -26.66 -3.94 2.25
CA TYR A 184 -25.92 -4.93 1.46
C TYR A 184 -24.78 -4.28 0.66
N ARG A 185 -25.06 -3.18 -0.05
CA ARG A 185 -24.05 -2.43 -0.81
C ARG A 185 -22.94 -1.88 0.11
N GLN A 186 -23.32 -1.26 1.22
CA GLN A 186 -22.36 -0.69 2.16
C GLN A 186 -21.48 -1.76 2.82
N ALA A 187 -22.06 -2.90 3.20
CA ALA A 187 -21.31 -4.02 3.76
C ALA A 187 -20.33 -4.61 2.74
N GLY A 188 -20.76 -4.78 1.48
CA GLY A 188 -19.87 -5.21 0.40
C GLY A 188 -18.72 -4.23 0.13
N ALA A 189 -19.00 -2.93 0.10
CA ALA A 189 -17.97 -1.91 -0.07
C ALA A 189 -16.94 -1.91 1.08
N ARG A 190 -17.39 -2.06 2.33
CA ARG A 190 -16.50 -2.17 3.50
C ARG A 190 -15.67 -3.43 3.47
N GLN A 191 -16.28 -4.58 3.13
CA GLN A 191 -15.58 -5.85 3.01
C GLN A 191 -14.53 -5.80 1.90
N GLY A 192 -14.87 -5.24 0.74
CA GLY A 192 -13.94 -5.05 -0.38
C GLY A 192 -12.74 -4.17 -0.01
N ALA A 193 -12.98 -3.04 0.65
CA ALA A 193 -11.91 -2.14 1.07
C ALA A 193 -10.96 -2.76 2.11
N ALA A 194 -11.50 -3.57 3.04
CA ALA A 194 -10.69 -4.32 4.00
C ALA A 194 -9.90 -5.45 3.33
N PHE A 195 -10.50 -6.15 2.36
CA PHE A 195 -9.85 -7.19 1.57
C PHE A 195 -8.66 -6.61 0.79
N GLU A 196 -8.86 -5.51 0.07
CA GLU A 196 -7.80 -4.81 -0.66
C GLU A 196 -6.68 -4.38 0.30
N ARG A 197 -7.00 -3.77 1.45
CA ARG A 197 -5.99 -3.41 2.46
C ARG A 197 -5.14 -4.61 2.86
N LEU A 198 -5.77 -5.73 3.20
CA LEU A 198 -5.07 -6.94 3.65
C LEU A 198 -4.16 -7.53 2.55
N VAL A 199 -4.56 -7.43 1.29
CA VAL A 199 -3.72 -7.81 0.14
C VAL A 199 -2.53 -6.85 -0.01
N LEU A 200 -2.78 -5.54 -0.09
CA LEU A 200 -1.73 -4.53 -0.28
C LEU A 200 -0.74 -4.51 0.89
N ASN A 201 -1.21 -4.84 2.09
CA ASN A 201 -0.35 -5.01 3.26
C ASN A 201 0.68 -6.14 3.08
N GLY A 202 0.51 -7.03 2.10
CA GLY A 202 1.51 -8.03 1.74
C GLY A 202 2.82 -7.37 1.30
N ALA A 203 2.75 -6.51 0.28
CA ALA A 203 3.91 -5.75 -0.17
C ALA A 203 4.43 -4.81 0.93
N ARG A 204 3.54 -4.08 1.61
CA ARG A 204 3.92 -3.09 2.62
C ARG A 204 4.67 -3.71 3.80
N ALA A 205 4.22 -4.87 4.29
CA ALA A 205 4.89 -5.58 5.37
C ALA A 205 6.26 -6.13 4.95
N GLU A 206 6.41 -6.58 3.69
CA GLU A 206 7.71 -7.03 3.15
C GLU A 206 8.71 -5.87 3.09
N LEU A 207 8.29 -4.71 2.57
CA LEU A 207 9.13 -3.51 2.55
C LEU A 207 9.47 -3.07 3.98
N TRP A 208 8.47 -3.01 4.88
CA TRP A 208 8.69 -2.61 6.26
C TRP A 208 9.68 -3.52 6.99
N THR A 209 9.48 -4.83 6.89
CA THR A 209 10.36 -5.81 7.55
C THR A 209 11.77 -5.74 6.99
N ALA A 210 11.92 -5.64 5.65
CA ALA A 210 13.23 -5.46 5.04
C ALA A 210 13.92 -4.18 5.53
N MET A 211 13.20 -3.06 5.54
CA MET A 211 13.72 -1.78 6.03
C MET A 211 14.16 -1.85 7.48
N GLU A 212 13.39 -2.46 8.39
CA GLU A 212 13.75 -2.53 9.81
C GLU A 212 15.09 -3.26 10.02
N HIS A 213 15.30 -4.35 9.29
CA HIS A 213 16.51 -5.18 9.40
C HIS A 213 17.70 -4.67 8.57
N ASP A 214 17.48 -3.77 7.62
CA ASP A 214 18.53 -3.30 6.70
C ASP A 214 19.25 -2.05 7.24
N GLU A 215 20.51 -2.19 7.64
CA GLU A 215 21.33 -1.07 8.12
C GLU A 215 21.61 -0.02 7.04
N ARG A 216 21.44 -0.35 5.75
CA ARG A 216 21.63 0.63 4.65
C ARG A 216 20.41 1.52 4.47
N ALA A 217 19.24 1.10 4.94
CA ALA A 217 18.07 1.97 4.98
C ALA A 217 18.24 2.95 6.17
N LEU A 218 18.51 4.22 5.86
CA LEU A 218 18.64 5.28 6.88
C LEU A 218 17.33 5.48 7.63
N GLY A 219 16.22 5.17 6.97
CA GLY A 219 14.86 5.30 7.49
C GLY A 219 13.83 5.05 6.40
N TYR A 220 12.64 5.61 6.60
CA TYR A 220 11.56 5.57 5.62
C TYR A 220 10.91 6.94 5.44
N ALA A 221 10.27 7.14 4.30
CA ALA A 221 9.36 8.26 4.09
C ALA A 221 8.01 7.74 3.59
N ARG A 222 6.94 8.34 4.09
CA ARG A 222 5.58 8.05 3.61
C ARG A 222 5.34 8.78 2.30
N PHE A 223 4.71 8.15 1.34
CA PHE A 223 4.29 8.86 0.12
C PHE A 223 2.89 8.41 -0.31
N SER A 224 2.27 9.21 -1.19
CA SER A 224 0.93 8.94 -1.74
C SER A 224 1.07 8.49 -3.18
N THR A 225 0.48 7.33 -3.52
CA THR A 225 0.49 6.82 -4.91
C THR A 225 -0.47 7.59 -5.82
N THR A 226 -1.42 8.34 -5.26
CA THR A 226 -2.42 9.12 -6.01
C THR A 226 -2.11 10.62 -6.07
N GLY A 227 -1.10 11.09 -5.35
CA GLY A 227 -0.84 12.52 -5.13
C GLY A 227 -1.91 13.25 -4.28
N THR A 228 -3.03 12.59 -3.95
CA THR A 228 -4.18 13.16 -3.23
C THR A 228 -4.49 12.38 -1.95
N PRO A 229 -3.56 12.35 -0.97
CA PRO A 229 -3.71 11.53 0.22
C PRO A 229 -4.88 11.97 1.09
N CYS A 230 -5.50 11.04 1.82
CA CYS A 230 -6.45 11.42 2.87
C CYS A 230 -5.75 12.25 3.96
N GLY A 231 -6.49 13.03 4.74
CA GLY A 231 -5.89 13.93 5.75
C GLY A 231 -5.08 13.22 6.85
N TRP A 232 -5.31 11.93 7.10
CA TRP A 232 -4.44 11.15 8.00
C TRP A 232 -3.12 10.77 7.33
N CYS A 233 -3.16 10.26 6.09
CA CYS A 233 -1.95 9.96 5.32
C CYS A 233 -1.12 11.22 5.09
N ALA A 234 -1.75 12.35 4.77
CA ALA A 234 -1.08 13.63 4.62
C ALA A 234 -0.33 14.04 5.90
N MET A 235 -0.86 13.71 7.08
CA MET A 235 -0.16 13.94 8.36
C MET A 235 1.05 13.03 8.52
N LEU A 236 0.94 11.76 8.11
CA LEU A 236 2.10 10.86 8.16
C LEU A 236 3.19 11.29 7.15
N ILE A 237 2.78 11.74 5.96
CA ILE A 237 3.65 12.31 4.91
C ILE A 237 4.32 13.61 5.40
N SER A 238 3.63 14.43 6.20
CA SER A 238 4.21 15.67 6.72
C SER A 238 5.36 15.46 7.72
N ARG A 239 5.65 14.23 8.13
CA ARG A 239 6.82 13.93 8.97
C ARG A 239 8.13 13.96 8.18
N GLY A 240 8.05 13.85 6.85
CA GLY A 240 9.23 13.72 6.00
C GLY A 240 9.94 12.37 6.17
N ALA A 241 11.26 12.37 5.94
CA ALA A 241 12.10 11.20 6.20
C ALA A 241 12.18 10.94 7.71
N VAL A 242 11.76 9.74 8.13
CA VAL A 242 11.84 9.24 9.49
C VAL A 242 13.03 8.30 9.59
N TYR A 243 14.14 8.83 10.10
CA TYR A 243 15.41 8.10 10.25
C TYR A 243 15.38 7.12 11.41
N LYS A 244 16.15 6.03 11.35
CA LYS A 244 16.30 5.07 12.46
C LYS A 244 17.03 5.71 13.64
N SER A 245 16.31 5.99 14.72
CA SER A 245 16.87 6.56 15.95
C SER A 245 16.02 6.13 17.15
N ALA A 246 16.56 6.22 18.37
CA ALA A 246 15.79 5.94 19.58
C ALA A 246 14.51 6.81 19.67
N LYS A 247 14.58 8.06 19.21
CA LYS A 247 13.45 9.00 19.20
C LYS A 247 12.34 8.60 18.22
N THR A 248 12.70 7.99 17.10
CA THR A 248 11.76 7.62 16.03
C THR A 248 11.30 6.18 16.12
N ALA A 249 11.96 5.34 16.94
CA ALA A 249 11.51 4.00 17.28
C ALA A 249 10.11 3.99 17.93
N GLU A 250 9.69 5.12 18.53
CA GLU A 250 8.31 5.30 19.03
C GLU A 250 7.28 5.39 17.89
N TYR A 251 7.69 5.79 16.68
CA TYR A 251 6.84 5.82 15.49
C TYR A 251 6.70 4.42 14.88
N ALA A 252 6.01 3.53 15.60
CA ALA A 252 5.62 2.20 15.10
C ALA A 252 4.40 2.26 14.17
N ASP A 253 4.33 3.25 13.28
CA ASP A 253 3.22 3.45 12.35
C ASP A 253 3.61 3.39 10.88
N GLY A 254 4.86 3.06 10.55
CA GLY A 254 5.31 2.80 9.17
C GLY A 254 4.59 1.63 8.49
N ASP A 255 4.09 0.67 9.28
CA ASP A 255 3.28 -0.45 8.79
C ASP A 255 1.77 -0.35 9.11
N LYS A 256 1.30 0.82 9.56
CA LYS A 256 -0.12 1.01 9.87
C LYS A 256 -0.87 1.60 8.69
N TYR A 257 -1.87 0.86 8.21
CA TYR A 257 -2.70 1.24 7.06
C TYR A 257 -4.18 1.06 7.39
N HIS A 258 -5.02 1.92 6.81
CA HIS A 258 -6.48 1.83 6.91
C HIS A 258 -7.09 1.39 5.58
N ASP A 259 -8.38 1.04 5.60
CA ASP A 259 -9.10 0.64 4.39
C ASP A 259 -9.11 1.80 3.38
N ASN A 260 -8.97 1.51 2.08
CA ASN A 260 -8.78 2.51 1.02
C ASN A 260 -7.51 3.39 1.17
N CYS A 261 -6.46 2.95 1.89
CA CYS A 261 -5.18 3.67 1.89
C CYS A 261 -4.43 3.46 0.57
N HIS A 262 -4.10 4.57 -0.09
CA HIS A 262 -3.24 4.61 -1.28
C HIS A 262 -1.91 5.29 -0.91
N CYS A 263 -1.36 4.82 0.20
CA CYS A 263 -0.19 5.35 0.86
C CYS A 263 0.79 4.20 1.08
N GLU A 264 2.09 4.49 1.09
CA GLU A 264 3.13 3.49 1.31
C GLU A 264 4.31 4.10 2.08
N ALA A 265 5.07 3.26 2.78
CA ALA A 265 6.34 3.62 3.39
C ALA A 265 7.47 3.08 2.51
N LEU A 266 8.34 3.96 2.02
CA LEU A 266 9.47 3.59 1.17
C LEU A 266 10.81 3.82 1.86
N PRO A 267 11.83 2.98 1.58
CA PRO A 267 13.16 3.18 2.12
C PRO A 267 13.79 4.47 1.62
N VAL A 268 14.47 5.16 2.54
CA VAL A 268 15.40 6.24 2.24
C VAL A 268 16.81 5.72 2.48
N PHE A 269 17.61 5.62 1.41
CA PHE A 269 18.98 5.12 1.47
C PHE A 269 20.01 6.25 1.58
N THR A 270 19.66 7.46 1.12
CA THR A 270 20.51 8.67 1.24
C THR A 270 19.63 9.91 1.45
N ASP A 271 20.21 10.96 2.06
CA ASP A 271 19.52 12.26 2.19
C ASP A 271 19.28 12.91 0.83
N GLU A 272 20.27 12.82 -0.07
CA GLU A 272 20.16 13.33 -1.45
C GLU A 272 18.95 12.72 -2.19
N GLN A 273 18.67 11.42 -2.01
CA GLN A 273 17.48 10.77 -2.55
C GLN A 273 16.21 11.46 -2.03
N TYR A 274 16.09 11.69 -0.73
CA TYR A 274 14.92 12.34 -0.15
C TYR A 274 14.76 13.80 -0.60
N ASP A 275 15.86 14.53 -0.73
CA ASP A 275 15.85 15.95 -1.05
C ASP A 275 15.55 16.23 -2.53
N SER A 276 16.03 15.36 -3.43
CA SER A 276 15.98 15.59 -4.88
C SER A 276 14.86 14.83 -5.60
N ASP A 277 14.48 13.65 -5.13
CA ASP A 277 13.50 12.82 -5.84
C ASP A 277 12.12 13.52 -5.84
N PRO A 278 11.51 13.73 -7.02
CA PRO A 278 10.19 14.36 -7.13
C PRO A 278 9.09 13.64 -6.35
N LYS A 279 9.20 12.33 -6.12
CA LYS A 279 8.18 11.57 -5.36
C LYS A 279 8.03 12.05 -3.91
N TYR A 280 9.08 12.67 -3.35
CA TYR A 280 9.06 13.23 -2.00
C TYR A 280 8.71 14.74 -1.98
N ALA A 281 8.37 15.37 -3.11
CA ALA A 281 7.96 16.78 -3.13
C ALA A 281 6.81 17.06 -2.16
N LEU A 282 5.81 16.17 -2.11
CA LEU A 282 4.67 16.30 -1.20
C LEU A 282 5.06 16.16 0.27
N ASN A 283 6.08 15.36 0.58
CA ASN A 283 6.63 15.25 1.93
C ASN A 283 7.22 16.60 2.36
N ARG A 284 8.09 17.17 1.53
CA ARG A 284 8.77 18.45 1.82
C ARG A 284 7.75 19.60 1.94
N GLN A 285 6.77 19.65 1.06
CA GLN A 285 5.66 20.61 1.14
C GLN A 285 4.89 20.46 2.47
N TYR A 286 4.40 19.26 2.78
CA TYR A 286 3.59 19.08 3.98
C TYR A 286 4.39 19.24 5.27
N ALA A 287 5.68 18.91 5.28
CA ALA A 287 6.56 19.16 6.42
C ALA A 287 6.69 20.65 6.74
N ASP A 288 6.74 21.52 5.72
CA ASP A 288 6.73 22.98 5.88
C ASP A 288 5.36 23.52 6.33
N GLU A 289 4.27 22.95 5.81
CA GLU A 289 2.91 23.41 6.11
C GLU A 289 2.39 22.96 7.49
N TRP A 290 2.73 21.74 7.93
CA TRP A 290 2.27 21.16 9.19
C TRP A 290 2.45 22.09 10.41
N PRO A 291 3.66 22.62 10.71
CA PRO A 291 3.86 23.51 11.86
C PRO A 291 3.11 24.84 11.74
N LYS A 292 2.79 25.29 10.51
CA LYS A 292 2.01 26.51 10.27
C LYS A 292 0.53 26.27 10.57
N VAL A 293 -0.03 25.17 10.05
CA VAL A 293 -1.44 24.79 10.22
C VAL A 293 -1.76 24.36 11.64
N THR A 294 -0.80 23.74 12.34
CA THR A 294 -0.99 23.21 13.69
C THR A 294 -0.46 24.12 14.80
N ARG A 295 -0.06 25.36 14.48
CA ARG A 295 0.48 26.31 15.45
C ARG A 295 -0.46 26.50 16.64
N GLY A 296 0.05 26.28 17.84
CA GLY A 296 -0.72 26.38 19.09
C GLY A 296 -1.71 25.24 19.34
N LEU A 297 -1.71 24.20 18.50
CA LEU A 297 -2.55 23.01 18.64
C LEU A 297 -1.69 21.78 18.93
N SER A 298 -2.28 20.78 19.60
CA SER A 298 -1.64 19.49 19.84
C SER A 298 -2.65 18.34 19.77
N GLY A 299 -2.15 17.10 19.72
CA GLY A 299 -2.96 15.89 19.70
C GLY A 299 -4.11 15.91 18.68
N LYS A 300 -5.31 15.58 19.13
CA LYS A 300 -6.51 15.51 18.28
C LYS A 300 -6.87 16.85 17.63
N ALA A 301 -6.58 17.98 18.29
CA ALA A 301 -6.90 19.31 17.76
C ALA A 301 -6.02 19.63 16.54
N ALA A 302 -4.71 19.36 16.64
CA ALA A 302 -3.77 19.53 15.53
C ALA A 302 -4.15 18.66 14.32
N VAL A 303 -4.40 17.36 14.56
CA VAL A 303 -4.82 16.43 13.51
C VAL A 303 -6.14 16.86 12.85
N SER A 304 -7.09 17.38 13.63
CA SER A 304 -8.37 17.86 13.10
C SER A 304 -8.22 19.13 12.24
N ALA A 305 -7.37 20.07 12.67
CA ALA A 305 -7.05 21.26 11.87
C ALA A 305 -6.38 20.88 10.55
N TRP A 306 -5.38 20.00 10.60
CA TRP A 306 -4.71 19.47 9.41
C TRP A 306 -5.67 18.77 8.44
N ARG A 307 -6.53 17.86 8.94
CA ARG A 307 -7.54 17.19 8.11
C ARG A 307 -8.53 18.16 7.46
N ARG A 308 -8.84 19.29 8.10
CA ARG A 308 -9.67 20.34 7.46
C ARG A 308 -8.89 21.06 6.36
N TYR A 309 -7.65 21.46 6.64
CA TYR A 309 -6.77 22.13 5.70
C TYR A 309 -6.56 21.31 4.41
N ILE A 310 -6.16 20.03 4.53
CA ILE A 310 -5.96 19.14 3.37
C ILE A 310 -7.24 18.99 2.53
N ARG A 311 -8.40 18.81 3.18
CA ARG A 311 -9.69 18.73 2.46
C ARG A 311 -10.10 20.03 1.80
N GLN A 312 -9.63 21.18 2.28
CA GLN A 312 -9.89 22.48 1.64
C GLN A 312 -9.00 22.64 0.40
N GLN A 313 -7.70 22.34 0.52
CA GLN A 313 -6.75 22.36 -0.60
C GLN A 313 -7.22 21.45 -1.74
N GLN A 314 -7.50 20.19 -1.45
CA GLN A 314 -7.96 19.21 -2.46
C GLN A 314 -9.28 19.62 -3.12
N ARG A 315 -10.19 20.28 -2.39
CA ARG A 315 -11.42 20.81 -2.97
C ARG A 315 -11.16 21.98 -3.90
N ALA A 316 -10.25 22.89 -3.51
CA ALA A 316 -9.86 24.03 -4.34
C ALA A 316 -9.16 23.55 -5.63
N GLU A 317 -8.23 22.60 -5.53
CA GLU A 317 -7.55 21.98 -6.67
C GLU A 317 -8.55 21.29 -7.62
N ALA A 318 -9.48 20.50 -7.07
CA ALA A 318 -10.51 19.83 -7.87
C ALA A 318 -11.47 20.83 -8.55
N GLN A 319 -11.76 21.97 -7.92
CA GLN A 319 -12.57 23.03 -8.52
C GLN A 319 -11.80 23.77 -9.62
N ALA A 320 -10.52 24.08 -9.38
CA ALA A 320 -9.64 24.70 -10.37
C ALA A 320 -9.47 23.81 -11.61
N ALA A 321 -9.23 22.51 -11.42
CA ALA A 321 -9.11 21.54 -12.51
C ALA A 321 -10.37 21.45 -13.37
N LYS A 322 -11.56 21.62 -12.77
CA LYS A 322 -12.85 21.67 -13.50
C LYS A 322 -13.08 23.00 -14.24
N ALA A 323 -12.46 24.09 -13.78
CA ALA A 323 -12.63 25.42 -14.34
C ALA A 323 -11.71 25.71 -15.54
N THR A 324 -10.64 24.93 -15.71
CA THR A 324 -9.74 25.02 -16.88
C THR A 324 -10.40 24.35 -18.09
N PRO A 325 -10.76 25.10 -19.17
CA PRO A 325 -11.24 24.48 -20.39
C PRO A 325 -10.10 23.64 -21.00
N THR A 326 -10.37 22.38 -21.32
CA THR A 326 -9.49 21.60 -22.19
C THR A 326 -9.41 22.31 -23.54
N THR A 327 -8.29 22.98 -23.82
CA THR A 327 -7.94 23.37 -25.19
C THR A 327 -7.82 22.09 -26.00
N ASN A 328 -8.80 21.84 -26.86
CA ASN A 328 -8.74 20.81 -27.89
C ASN A 328 -7.47 21.03 -28.71
N VAL A 329 -6.50 20.13 -28.59
CA VAL A 329 -5.47 19.95 -29.59
C VAL A 329 -6.08 19.04 -30.66
N GLN A 330 -6.83 19.67 -31.57
CA GLN A 330 -7.11 19.12 -32.90
C GLN A 330 -6.66 20.19 -33.91
N GLU A 331 -6.01 19.70 -34.97
CA GLU A 331 -5.58 20.39 -36.20
C GLU A 331 -4.15 20.97 -36.21
N ALA A 332 -3.19 20.12 -36.60
CA ALA A 332 -2.29 20.33 -37.73
C ALA A 332 -1.69 18.99 -38.19
#